data_AF-A0A382NZ81-F1
#
_entry.id   AF-A0A382NZ81-F1
#
_cell.length_a   1.000
_cell.length_b   1.000
_cell.length_c   1.000
_cell.angle_alpha   90.00
_cell.angle_beta   90.00
_cell.angle_gamma   90.00
#
_symmetry.space_group_name_H-M   'P 1'
#
loop_
_entity.id
_entity.type
_entity.pdbx_description
1 polymer ?
#
loop_
_entity_poly.entity_id
_entity_poly.type
_entity_poly.pdbx_seq_one_letter_code
_entity_poly.pdbx_strand_id
1 'polypeptide(L)'
;VTGSGDAAKKHPDLPKTPEQIAKAAIEAAKAGAAIAHIHVREPDGKPSRKIELYKEVVDRVRSSGTDVVLNLTTGMGGDLEIGSGKNPLDVGP
;
A
#
# COMPACT_ATOMS: atom_id res chain seq x y z
N VAL A 1 -5.51 -0.87 -5.24
CA VAL A 1 -5.22 -2.18 -5.91
C VAL A 1 -5.08 -3.37 -4.96
N THR A 2 -4.66 -3.21 -3.69
CA THR A 2 -4.52 -4.35 -2.74
C THR A 2 -5.18 -4.14 -1.37
N GLY A 3 -5.22 -2.90 -0.86
CA GLY A 3 -5.82 -2.56 0.45
C GLY A 3 -5.08 -3.16 1.66
N SER A 4 -5.62 -2.97 2.86
CA SER A 4 -5.08 -3.50 4.12
C SER A 4 -5.98 -4.51 4.83
N GLY A 5 -7.15 -4.84 4.28
CA GLY A 5 -8.00 -5.88 4.84
C GLY A 5 -7.34 -7.27 4.77
N ASP A 6 -7.85 -8.19 5.60
CA ASP A 6 -7.53 -9.62 5.55
C ASP A 6 -8.15 -10.25 4.29
N ALA A 7 -7.52 -9.97 3.14
CA ALA A 7 -7.95 -10.38 1.81
C ALA A 7 -6.95 -11.34 1.14
N ALA A 8 -5.74 -11.49 1.69
CA ALA A 8 -4.65 -12.24 1.07
C ALA A 8 -4.94 -13.74 0.87
N LYS A 9 -5.85 -14.30 1.68
CA LYS A 9 -6.36 -15.67 1.56
C LYS A 9 -7.72 -15.76 0.86
N LYS A 10 -8.38 -14.63 0.60
CA LYS A 10 -9.72 -14.56 0.01
C LYS A 10 -9.70 -14.41 -1.50
N HIS A 11 -8.64 -13.83 -2.05
CA HIS A 11 -8.46 -13.69 -3.49
C HIS A 11 -7.08 -14.23 -3.91
N PRO A 12 -7.00 -15.23 -4.81
CA PRO A 12 -5.74 -15.85 -5.21
C PRO A 12 -4.79 -14.84 -5.87
N ASP A 13 -5.32 -13.95 -6.71
CA ASP A 13 -4.50 -12.98 -7.46
C ASP A 13 -4.30 -11.64 -6.75
N LEU A 14 -4.53 -11.58 -5.42
CA LEU A 14 -4.28 -10.34 -4.70
C LEU A 14 -2.79 -9.96 -4.83
N PRO A 15 -2.45 -8.76 -5.33
CA PRO A 15 -1.06 -8.31 -5.40
C PRO A 15 -0.46 -8.17 -4.00
N LYS A 16 0.68 -8.84 -3.75
CA LYS A 16 1.36 -8.86 -2.43
C LYS A 16 2.75 -8.25 -2.50
N THR A 17 3.54 -8.59 -3.53
CA THR A 17 4.89 -8.04 -3.69
C THR A 17 4.85 -6.64 -4.31
N PRO A 18 5.89 -5.80 -4.09
CA PRO A 18 5.99 -4.50 -4.74
C PRO A 18 5.89 -4.57 -6.28
N GLU A 19 6.49 -5.58 -6.89
CA GLU A 19 6.40 -5.83 -8.33
C GLU A 19 4.96 -6.10 -8.78
N GLN A 20 4.24 -6.99 -8.08
CA GLN A 20 2.84 -7.30 -8.40
C GLN A 20 1.95 -6.07 -8.22
N ILE A 21 2.16 -5.29 -7.15
CA ILE A 21 1.39 -4.09 -6.85
C ILE A 21 1.63 -3.01 -7.92
N ALA A 22 2.89 -2.78 -8.31
CA ALA A 22 3.25 -1.85 -9.37
C ALA A 22 2.64 -2.27 -10.71
N LYS A 23 2.76 -3.55 -11.08
CA LYS A 23 2.13 -4.10 -12.28
C LYS A 23 0.62 -3.87 -12.27
N ALA A 24 -0.05 -4.16 -11.16
CA ALA A 24 -1.50 -3.96 -11.04
C ALA A 24 -1.90 -2.48 -11.18
N ALA A 25 -1.12 -1.55 -10.63
CA ALA A 25 -1.34 -0.11 -10.78
C ALA A 25 -1.16 0.36 -12.23
N ILE A 26 -0.12 -0.12 -12.91
CA ILE A 26 0.18 0.18 -14.32
C ILE A 26 -0.93 -0.35 -15.24
N GLU A 27 -1.34 -1.60 -15.08
CA GLU A 27 -2.39 -2.20 -15.91
C GLU A 27 -3.74 -1.53 -15.66
N ALA A 28 -4.05 -1.15 -14.42
CA ALA A 28 -5.25 -0.34 -14.12
C ALA A 28 -5.21 1.02 -14.82
N ALA A 29 -4.06 1.69 -14.84
CA ALA A 29 -3.89 2.97 -15.52
C ALA A 29 -4.04 2.85 -17.05
N LYS A 30 -3.43 1.82 -17.66
CA LYS A 30 -3.59 1.53 -19.09
C LYS A 30 -5.04 1.20 -19.46
N ALA A 31 -5.81 0.62 -18.53
CA ALA A 31 -7.23 0.39 -18.69
C ALA A 31 -8.10 1.65 -18.48
N GLY A 32 -7.51 2.78 -18.11
CA GLY A 32 -8.18 4.09 -18.01
C GLY A 32 -8.24 4.69 -16.60
N ALA A 33 -7.64 4.07 -15.58
CA ALA A 33 -7.63 4.64 -14.23
C ALA A 33 -6.65 5.84 -14.14
N ALA A 34 -7.15 7.02 -13.79
CA ALA A 34 -6.32 8.20 -13.58
C ALA A 34 -5.46 8.14 -12.29
N ILE A 35 -5.92 7.37 -11.29
CA ILE A 35 -5.32 7.32 -9.95
C ILE A 35 -5.24 5.87 -9.46
N ALA A 36 -4.12 5.48 -8.87
CA ALA A 36 -3.95 4.22 -8.17
C ALA A 36 -3.75 4.47 -6.67
N HIS A 37 -4.68 3.94 -5.85
CA HIS A 37 -4.55 3.92 -4.39
C HIS A 37 -3.71 2.71 -3.93
N ILE A 38 -2.62 2.99 -3.21
CA ILE A 38 -1.56 2.05 -2.89
C ILE A 38 -1.53 1.75 -1.40
N HIS A 39 -1.56 0.45 -1.10
CA HIS A 39 -1.10 -0.16 0.15
C HIS A 39 0.02 -1.14 -0.21
N VAL A 40 0.91 -1.43 0.73
CA VAL A 40 1.94 -2.47 0.58
C VAL A 40 1.71 -3.60 1.57
N ARG A 41 2.28 -4.78 1.26
CA ARG A 41 2.12 -5.99 2.05
C ARG A 41 3.47 -6.67 2.27
N GLU A 42 3.59 -7.40 3.36
CA GLU A 42 4.67 -8.36 3.58
C GLU A 42 4.55 -9.56 2.61
N PRO A 43 5.62 -10.36 2.43
CA PRO A 43 5.57 -11.54 1.56
C PRO A 43 4.47 -12.55 1.91
N ASP A 44 4.09 -12.65 3.19
CA ASP A 44 3.00 -13.52 3.67
C ASP A 44 1.59 -12.94 3.39
N GLY A 45 1.52 -11.73 2.83
CA GLY A 45 0.29 -11.03 2.46
C GLY A 45 -0.31 -10.15 3.57
N LYS A 46 0.31 -10.07 4.76
CA LYS A 46 -0.12 -9.11 5.79
C LYS A 46 0.11 -7.67 5.33
N PRO A 47 -0.73 -6.71 5.74
CA PRO A 47 -0.50 -5.29 5.45
C PRO A 47 0.82 -4.82 6.05
N SER A 48 1.51 -3.91 5.37
CA SER A 48 2.79 -3.36 5.82
C SER A 48 2.83 -1.83 5.73
N ARG A 49 3.68 -1.23 6.57
CA ARG A 49 3.98 0.21 6.63
C ARG A 49 5.42 0.53 6.22
N LYS A 50 6.19 -0.48 5.83
CA LYS A 50 7.61 -0.35 5.45
C LYS A 50 7.79 0.61 4.29
N ILE A 51 8.54 1.68 4.53
CA ILE A 51 8.79 2.76 3.56
C ILE A 51 9.51 2.20 2.33
N GLU A 52 10.42 1.25 2.52
CA GLU A 52 11.15 0.57 1.46
C GLU A 52 10.23 -0.13 0.46
N LEU A 53 9.13 -0.73 0.92
CA LEU A 53 8.15 -1.38 0.04
C LEU A 53 7.35 -0.35 -0.77
N TYR A 54 6.96 0.76 -0.14
CA TYR A 54 6.31 1.87 -0.87
C TYR A 54 7.24 2.47 -1.90
N LYS A 55 8.50 2.72 -1.53
CA LYS A 55 9.52 3.25 -2.42
C LYS A 55 9.71 2.36 -3.64
N GLU A 56 9.82 1.05 -3.44
CA GLU A 56 9.97 0.11 -4.56
C GLU A 56 8.76 0.14 -5.51
N VAL A 57 7.52 0.19 -4.99
CA VAL A 57 6.32 0.34 -5.83
C VAL A 57 6.37 1.65 -6.63
N VAL A 58 6.67 2.77 -5.97
CA VAL A 58 6.73 4.09 -6.61
C VAL A 58 7.81 4.14 -7.69
N ASP A 59 9.00 3.63 -7.40
CA ASP A 59 10.12 3.60 -8.34
C ASP A 59 9.76 2.77 -9.58
N ARG A 60 9.14 1.59 -9.39
CA ARG A 60 8.71 0.72 -10.49
C ARG A 60 7.63 1.37 -11.36
N VAL A 61 6.61 1.99 -10.75
CA VAL A 61 5.55 2.67 -11.51
C VAL A 61 6.12 3.85 -12.28
N ARG A 62 6.94 4.70 -11.65
CA ARG A 62 7.57 5.84 -12.33
C ARG A 62 8.50 5.42 -13.47
N SER A 63 9.28 4.37 -13.26
CA SER A 63 10.19 3.82 -14.28
C SER A 63 9.45 3.21 -15.48
N SER A 64 8.16 2.89 -15.34
CA SER A 64 7.36 2.34 -16.44
C SER A 64 6.95 3.37 -17.50
N GLY A 65 7.08 4.67 -17.20
CA GLY A 65 6.58 5.75 -18.07
C GLY A 65 5.05 5.88 -18.11
N THR A 66 4.32 5.14 -17.26
CA THR A 66 2.86 5.22 -17.17
C THR A 66 2.45 6.48 -16.40
N ASP A 67 1.65 7.33 -17.03
CA ASP A 67 1.09 8.53 -16.40
C ASP A 67 -0.10 8.17 -15.50
N VAL A 68 0.18 7.96 -14.22
CA VAL A 68 -0.83 7.65 -13.20
C VAL A 68 -0.50 8.35 -11.89
N VAL A 69 -1.51 8.94 -11.26
CA VAL A 69 -1.36 9.53 -9.92
C VAL A 69 -1.26 8.42 -8.89
N LEU A 70 -0.19 8.43 -8.09
CA LEU A 70 -0.05 7.53 -6.96
C LEU A 70 -0.60 8.19 -5.70
N ASN A 71 -1.68 7.61 -5.15
CA ASN A 71 -2.22 7.95 -3.85
C ASN A 71 -1.71 6.93 -2.83
N LEU A 72 -0.79 7.33 -1.96
CA LEU A 72 -0.20 6.46 -0.95
C LEU A 72 -1.04 6.54 0.34
N THR A 73 -1.51 5.39 0.81
CA THR A 73 -2.29 5.35 2.05
C THR A 73 -1.50 5.90 3.24
N THR A 74 -2.19 6.65 4.09
CA THR A 74 -1.72 7.01 5.44
C THR A 74 -2.48 6.25 6.53
N GLY A 75 -3.43 5.37 6.16
CA GLY A 75 -4.15 4.48 7.06
C GLY A 75 -3.83 3.00 6.82
N MET A 76 -4.11 2.13 7.80
CA MET A 76 -3.94 0.67 7.67
C MET A 76 -5.07 -0.18 8.27
N GLY A 77 -6.07 0.42 8.90
CA GLY A 77 -7.17 -0.35 9.51
C GLY A 77 -7.74 0.22 10.81
N GLY A 78 -7.76 1.54 10.99
CA GLY A 78 -8.31 2.14 12.21
C GLY A 78 -7.51 1.81 13.47
N ASP A 79 -6.18 1.70 13.34
CA ASP A 79 -5.30 1.41 14.47
C ASP A 79 -5.43 2.52 15.51
N LEU A 80 -5.76 2.12 16.73
CA LEU A 80 -5.82 3.03 17.87
C LEU A 80 -4.41 3.14 18.44
N GLU A 81 -3.71 4.22 18.09
CA GLU A 81 -2.40 4.55 18.63
C GLU A 81 -2.57 5.51 19.82
N ILE A 82 -2.93 4.95 20.97
CA ILE A 82 -3.02 5.69 22.22
C ILE A 82 -1.60 5.90 22.73
N GLY A 83 -1.24 7.16 22.70
CA GLY A 83 0.13 7.53 22.68
C GLY A 83 0.86 7.19 21.38
N SER A 84 1.10 8.26 20.61
CA SER A 84 1.90 8.25 19.38
C SER A 84 2.85 9.46 19.25
N GLY A 85 3.82 9.37 18.35
CA GLY A 85 4.82 10.42 18.11
C GLY A 85 5.95 10.45 19.14
N LYS A 86 6.48 11.64 19.48
CA LYS A 86 7.52 11.77 20.51
C LYS A 86 7.00 11.82 21.93
N ASN A 87 5.76 12.26 22.10
CA ASN A 87 5.06 12.25 23.37
C ASN A 87 3.68 11.67 23.13
N PRO A 88 3.62 10.34 23.04
CA PRO A 88 2.40 9.63 23.23
C PRO A 88 1.43 10.21 24.30
N LEU A 89 1.88 10.90 25.34
CA LEU A 89 2.19 10.27 26.63
C LEU A 89 0.97 10.19 27.55
N ASP A 90 -0.22 10.37 27.00
CA ASP A 90 -1.44 10.47 27.79
C ASP A 90 -2.24 9.18 27.70
N VAL A 91 -1.83 8.16 28.46
CA VAL A 91 -2.44 6.84 28.37
C VAL A 91 -2.58 6.17 29.75
N GLY A 92 -3.54 6.63 30.56
CA GLY A 92 -3.63 6.28 32.00
C GLY A 92 -2.71 7.17 32.86
N PRO A 93 -2.69 7.05 34.21
CA PRO A 93 -1.77 7.85 35.04
C PRO A 93 -0.31 7.58 34.69
#